data_AF-A0A938P514-F1
#
_entry.id   AF-A0A938P514-F1
#
_cell.length_a   1.000
_cell.length_b   1.000
_cell.length_c   1.000
_cell.angle_alpha   90.00
_cell.angle_beta   90.00
_cell.angle_gamma   90.00
#
_symmetry.space_group_name_H-M   'P 1'
#
loop_
_entity.id
_entity.type
_entity.pdbx_description
1 polymer ?
#
loop_
_entity_poly.entity_id
_entity_poly.type
_entity_poly.pdbx_seq_one_letter_code
_entity_poly.pdbx_strand_id
1 'polypeptide(L)'
;MSSKHALLGFGAAAVLSVCRIIAAESAPAADTPGFIAGAFRNPPVPAKLALAGPLAVRVSQILGHKYAQPEITYWREADVTAWILQSKAKSGRITAGFVIKDGKVATCEVLAYTESRGREIRSPRFLKQLTGTSLRDGQLDREVDGITGATLSVNALRNLTRLALTLDGTARDKDTASGTL
;
A
#
# COMPACT_ATOMS: atom_id res chain seq x y z
N MET A 1 61.48 30.87 41.14
CA MET A 1 60.02 31.05 41.32
C MET A 1 59.40 31.33 39.97
N SER A 2 58.36 30.57 39.58
CA SER A 2 57.56 30.60 38.32
C SER A 2 58.35 30.52 37.00
N SER A 3 58.44 29.40 36.27
CA SER A 3 57.48 28.38 35.81
C SER A 3 56.50 28.85 34.72
N LYS A 4 56.47 28.02 33.65
CA LYS A 4 55.50 27.87 32.55
C LYS A 4 55.74 28.87 31.41
N HIS A 5 55.78 28.50 30.13
CA HIS A 5 54.73 27.77 29.42
C HIS A 5 55.32 26.84 28.33
N ALA A 6 54.97 25.56 28.41
CA ALA A 6 54.89 24.66 27.27
C ALA A 6 53.42 24.27 27.13
N LEU A 7 52.82 24.41 25.95
CA LEU A 7 51.94 23.36 25.43
C LEU A 7 51.70 23.49 23.93
N LEU A 8 52.13 22.43 23.27
CA LEU A 8 51.84 21.97 21.92
C LEU A 8 50.32 21.97 21.65
N GLY A 9 49.89 22.60 20.55
CA GLY A 9 48.53 22.48 20.05
C GLY A 9 48.36 21.20 19.22
N PHE A 10 47.68 20.20 19.77
CA PHE A 10 47.11 19.09 19.01
C PHE A 10 45.74 19.52 18.48
N GLY A 11 45.66 19.88 17.19
CA GLY A 11 44.40 20.08 16.49
C GLY A 11 43.78 18.74 16.15
N ALA A 12 42.71 18.36 16.86
CA ALA A 12 41.92 17.17 16.57
C ALA A 12 41.23 17.32 15.21
N ALA A 13 41.57 16.45 14.26
CA ALA A 13 40.84 16.31 13.00
C ALA A 13 39.49 15.63 13.26
N ALA A 14 38.41 16.42 13.21
CA ALA A 14 37.04 15.90 13.24
C ALA A 14 36.73 15.24 11.91
N VAL A 15 36.68 13.90 11.89
CA VAL A 15 36.21 13.12 10.74
C VAL A 15 34.69 13.28 10.67
N LEU A 16 34.20 14.16 9.77
CA LEU A 16 32.80 14.23 9.40
C LEU A 16 32.39 12.91 8.75
N SER A 17 31.81 12.02 9.53
CA SER A 17 31.11 10.84 9.03
C SER A 17 29.87 11.33 8.26
N VAL A 18 29.99 11.40 6.94
CA VAL A 18 28.84 11.58 6.05
C VAL A 18 28.06 10.26 6.11
N CYS A 19 27.11 10.20 7.04
CA CYS A 19 26.05 9.21 7.01
C CYS A 19 25.28 9.44 5.71
N ARG A 20 25.60 8.65 4.67
CA ARG A 20 24.80 8.62 3.45
C ARG A 20 23.44 8.08 3.85
N ILE A 21 22.48 8.99 4.04
CA ILE A 21 21.06 8.63 4.04
C ILE A 21 20.83 7.98 2.69
N ILE A 22 20.68 6.66 2.67
CA ILE A 22 20.18 5.95 1.51
C ILE A 22 18.72 6.42 1.40
N ALA A 23 18.50 7.46 0.60
CA ALA A 23 17.16 7.81 0.16
C ALA A 23 16.61 6.56 -0.52
N ALA A 24 15.58 5.96 0.07
CA ALA A 24 14.88 4.85 -0.54
C ALA A 24 14.48 5.30 -1.95
N GLU A 25 15.04 4.64 -2.96
CA GLU A 25 14.79 4.97 -4.36
C GLU A 25 13.28 4.96 -4.58
N SER A 26 12.71 6.15 -4.76
CA SER A 26 11.29 6.33 -5.00
C SER A 26 11.01 5.78 -6.38
N ALA A 27 10.44 4.56 -6.42
CA ALA A 27 9.77 4.02 -7.58
C ALA A 27 8.92 5.12 -8.25
N PRO A 28 8.75 5.13 -9.59
CA PRO A 28 7.98 6.16 -10.28
C PRO A 28 6.68 6.39 -9.52
N ALA A 29 6.46 7.63 -9.10
CA ALA A 29 5.35 7.97 -8.23
C ALA A 29 4.07 7.49 -8.89
N ALA A 30 3.40 6.51 -8.26
CA ALA A 30 2.06 6.10 -8.65
C ALA A 30 1.21 7.35 -8.80
N ASP A 31 0.47 7.48 -9.91
CA ASP A 31 -0.44 8.61 -10.16
C ASP A 31 -1.64 8.54 -9.21
N THR A 32 -1.35 8.83 -7.96
CA THR A 32 -2.28 8.85 -6.84
C THR A 32 -3.31 9.95 -7.03
N PRO A 33 -2.94 11.21 -7.39
CA PRO A 33 -3.92 12.26 -7.62
C PRO A 33 -4.88 11.92 -8.76
N GLY A 34 -4.39 11.41 -9.89
CA GLY A 34 -5.23 11.04 -11.03
C GLY A 34 -6.19 9.91 -10.70
N PHE A 35 -5.71 8.84 -10.04
CA PHE A 35 -6.55 7.73 -9.61
C PHE A 35 -7.67 8.18 -8.66
N ILE A 36 -7.35 9.00 -7.67
CA ILE A 36 -8.34 9.49 -6.69
C ILE A 36 -9.34 10.46 -7.33
N ALA A 37 -8.90 11.33 -8.25
CA ALA A 37 -9.79 12.20 -9.01
C ALA A 37 -10.73 11.40 -9.94
N GLY A 38 -10.31 10.23 -10.42
CA GLY A 38 -11.17 9.32 -11.17
C GLY A 38 -12.19 8.56 -10.30
N ALA A 39 -11.90 8.37 -9.02
CA ALA A 39 -12.76 7.65 -8.08
C ALA A 39 -13.92 8.51 -7.54
N PHE A 40 -13.72 9.83 -7.42
CA PHE A 40 -14.68 10.76 -6.82
C PHE A 40 -14.85 12.01 -7.65
N ARG A 41 -16.09 12.51 -7.78
CA ARG A 41 -16.36 13.79 -8.46
C ARG A 41 -15.69 14.96 -7.74
N ASN A 42 -15.73 14.95 -6.41
CA ASN A 42 -15.02 15.88 -5.53
C ASN A 42 -14.27 15.03 -4.49
N PRO A 43 -12.95 14.81 -4.66
CA PRO A 43 -12.19 13.98 -3.73
C PRO A 43 -12.36 14.42 -2.27
N PRO A 44 -12.75 13.51 -1.36
CA PRO A 44 -12.90 13.83 0.04
C PRO A 44 -11.52 14.06 0.69
N VAL A 45 -11.51 14.63 1.91
CA VAL A 45 -10.28 14.70 2.71
C VAL A 45 -9.86 13.26 3.08
N PRO A 46 -8.60 12.86 2.86
CA PRO A 46 -8.15 11.52 3.19
C PRO A 46 -8.19 11.25 4.69
N ALA A 47 -8.63 10.05 5.06
CA ALA A 47 -8.60 9.52 6.42
C ALA A 47 -7.47 8.50 6.58
N LYS A 48 -7.19 8.12 7.84
CA LYS A 48 -6.16 7.13 8.19
C LYS A 48 -6.76 5.95 8.93
N LEU A 49 -6.44 4.73 8.47
CA LEU A 49 -6.82 3.48 9.12
C LEU A 49 -5.60 2.83 9.75
N ALA A 50 -5.54 2.84 11.08
CA ALA A 50 -4.50 2.15 11.84
C ALA A 50 -4.59 0.62 11.68
N LEU A 51 -3.45 -0.01 11.38
CA LEU A 51 -3.30 -1.46 11.32
C LEU A 51 -2.88 -1.98 12.70
N ALA A 52 -3.87 -2.22 13.56
CA ALA A 52 -3.66 -2.68 14.93
C ALA A 52 -4.53 -3.90 15.28
N GLY A 53 -4.18 -4.58 16.37
CA GLY A 53 -4.97 -5.68 16.93
C GLY A 53 -5.31 -6.77 15.91
N PRO A 54 -6.57 -7.26 15.87
CA PRO A 54 -7.00 -8.30 14.94
C PRO A 54 -6.81 -7.93 13.46
N LEU A 55 -6.92 -6.64 13.10
CA LEU A 55 -6.72 -6.19 11.73
C LEU A 55 -5.27 -6.42 11.29
N ALA A 56 -4.28 -6.06 12.12
CA ALA A 56 -2.86 -6.27 11.81
C ALA A 56 -2.52 -7.74 11.57
N VAL A 57 -3.11 -8.64 12.37
CA VAL A 57 -2.96 -10.10 12.20
C VAL A 57 -3.53 -10.56 10.87
N ARG A 58 -4.76 -10.16 10.55
CA ARG A 58 -5.44 -10.52 9.29
C ARG A 58 -4.70 -10.00 8.06
N VAL A 59 -4.23 -8.75 8.09
CA VAL A 59 -3.41 -8.17 7.02
C VAL A 59 -2.13 -8.98 6.81
N SER A 60 -1.46 -9.36 7.90
CA SER A 60 -0.24 -10.17 7.82
C SER A 60 -0.50 -11.56 7.23
N GLN A 61 -1.64 -12.18 7.55
CA GLN A 61 -2.03 -13.47 6.97
C GLN A 61 -2.36 -13.36 5.47
N ILE A 62 -2.99 -12.27 5.03
CA ILE A 62 -3.29 -12.04 3.61
C ILE A 62 -2.01 -11.86 2.80
N LEU A 63 -1.06 -11.09 3.32
CA LEU A 63 0.16 -10.73 2.59
C LEU A 63 1.30 -11.74 2.78
N GLY A 64 1.23 -12.58 3.82
CA GLY A 64 2.33 -13.45 4.26
C GLY A 64 3.46 -12.70 4.96
N HIS A 65 3.29 -11.40 5.24
CA HIS A 65 4.24 -10.54 5.92
C HIS A 65 3.53 -9.31 6.49
N LYS A 66 4.17 -8.61 7.42
CA LYS A 66 3.63 -7.34 7.95
C LYS A 66 3.58 -6.28 6.86
N TYR A 67 2.49 -5.51 6.81
CA TYR A 67 2.44 -4.33 5.98
C TYR A 67 3.48 -3.31 6.46
N ALA A 68 4.11 -2.58 5.52
CA ALA A 68 5.25 -1.74 5.84
C ALA A 68 4.86 -0.52 6.70
N GLN A 69 3.66 0.03 6.49
CA GLN A 69 3.15 1.18 7.23
C GLN A 69 2.25 0.73 8.40
N PRO A 70 2.29 1.42 9.54
CA PRO A 70 1.40 1.15 10.68
C PRO A 70 -0.04 1.62 10.44
N GLU A 71 -0.26 2.48 9.44
CA GLU A 71 -1.56 3.01 9.05
C GLU A 71 -1.64 3.14 7.53
N ILE A 72 -2.86 3.06 7.00
CA ILE A 72 -3.13 3.21 5.57
C ILE A 72 -3.99 4.45 5.38
N THR A 73 -3.55 5.33 4.47
CA THR A 73 -4.35 6.47 4.03
C THR A 73 -5.38 5.99 3.02
N TYR A 74 -6.62 6.47 3.16
CA TYR A 74 -7.72 6.11 2.27
C TYR A 74 -8.69 7.27 2.11
N TRP A 75 -9.49 7.21 1.06
CA TRP A 75 -10.53 8.17 0.77
C TRP A 75 -11.88 7.49 0.86
N ARG A 76 -12.89 8.22 1.32
CA ARG A 76 -14.23 7.68 1.45
C ARG A 76 -15.30 8.73 1.25
N GLU A 77 -16.34 8.34 0.52
CA GLU A 77 -17.60 9.05 0.40
C GLU A 77 -18.72 8.02 0.43
N ALA A 78 -19.63 8.10 1.42
CA ALA A 78 -20.72 7.14 1.63
C ALA A 78 -20.24 5.67 1.67
N ASP A 79 -20.68 4.86 0.71
CA ASP A 79 -20.40 3.44 0.50
C ASP A 79 -19.17 3.18 -0.37
N VAL A 80 -18.50 4.23 -0.85
CA VAL A 80 -17.34 4.15 -1.73
C VAL A 80 -16.06 4.43 -0.96
N THR A 81 -15.11 3.49 -0.98
CA THR A 81 -13.76 3.69 -0.46
C THR A 81 -12.72 3.57 -1.57
N ALA A 82 -11.66 4.39 -1.52
CA ALA A 82 -10.52 4.28 -2.42
C ALA A 82 -9.22 4.05 -1.63
N TRP A 83 -8.43 3.10 -2.12
CA TRP A 83 -7.22 2.60 -1.48
C TRP A 83 -6.08 2.58 -2.47
N ILE A 84 -4.88 2.94 -2.02
CA ILE A 84 -3.65 2.73 -2.77
C ILE A 84 -2.74 1.85 -1.93
N LEU A 85 -2.55 0.63 -2.42
CA LEU A 85 -1.91 -0.43 -1.66
C LEU A 85 -0.69 -0.94 -2.41
N GLN A 86 0.27 -1.45 -1.66
CA GLN A 86 1.51 -1.95 -2.23
C GLN A 86 1.91 -3.30 -1.69
N SER A 87 2.46 -4.14 -2.57
CA SER A 87 3.02 -5.43 -2.22
C SER A 87 4.42 -5.57 -2.79
N LYS A 88 5.29 -6.27 -2.06
CA LYS A 88 6.59 -6.69 -2.57
C LYS A 88 6.39 -7.85 -3.54
N ALA A 89 6.95 -7.74 -4.73
CA ALA A 89 7.07 -8.83 -5.70
C ALA A 89 8.47 -9.45 -5.67
N LYS A 90 8.78 -10.41 -6.54
CA LYS A 90 10.05 -11.15 -6.49
C LYS A 90 11.26 -10.22 -6.63
N SER A 91 11.23 -9.32 -7.61
CA SER A 91 12.31 -8.38 -7.91
C SER A 91 11.88 -6.92 -7.92
N GLY A 92 10.67 -6.61 -7.44
CA GLY A 92 10.14 -5.25 -7.48
C GLY A 92 8.99 -4.99 -6.52
N ARG A 93 8.23 -3.94 -6.80
CA ARG A 93 7.02 -3.55 -6.05
C ARG A 93 5.85 -3.40 -7.02
N ILE A 94 4.68 -3.73 -6.53
CA ILE A 94 3.40 -3.47 -7.19
C ILE A 94 2.66 -2.47 -6.33
N THR A 95 2.26 -1.34 -6.91
CA THR A 95 1.34 -0.38 -6.30
C THR A 95 0.06 -0.42 -7.11
N ALA A 96 -1.06 -0.70 -6.46
CA ALA A 96 -2.37 -0.78 -7.09
C ALA A 96 -3.39 0.09 -6.36
N GLY A 97 -4.21 0.77 -7.16
CA GLY A 97 -5.39 1.51 -6.72
C GLY A 97 -6.61 0.61 -6.74
N PHE A 98 -7.45 0.72 -5.71
CA PHE A 98 -8.73 0.03 -5.61
C PHE A 98 -9.83 1.01 -5.25
N VAL A 99 -10.93 0.98 -5.99
CA VAL A 99 -12.19 1.58 -5.56
C VAL A 99 -13.11 0.44 -5.16
N ILE A 100 -13.58 0.45 -3.92
CA ILE A 100 -14.55 -0.50 -3.39
C ILE A 100 -15.87 0.23 -3.24
N LYS A 101 -16.95 -0.37 -3.72
CA LYS A 101 -18.32 0.11 -3.58
C LYS A 101 -19.20 -1.02 -3.09
N ASP A 102 -19.99 -0.80 -2.05
CA ASP A 102 -20.89 -1.81 -1.48
C ASP A 102 -20.18 -3.15 -1.16
N GLY A 103 -18.94 -3.08 -0.66
CA GLY A 103 -18.12 -4.25 -0.35
C GLY A 103 -17.67 -5.06 -1.56
N LYS A 104 -17.74 -4.49 -2.77
CA LYS A 104 -17.29 -5.08 -4.04
C LYS A 104 -16.26 -4.20 -4.71
N VAL A 105 -15.30 -4.80 -5.43
CA VAL A 105 -14.34 -4.04 -6.23
C VAL A 105 -15.07 -3.36 -7.39
N ALA A 106 -15.16 -2.04 -7.38
CA ALA A 106 -15.66 -1.27 -8.51
C ALA A 106 -14.56 -1.08 -9.57
N THR A 107 -13.36 -0.71 -9.12
CA THR A 107 -12.21 -0.41 -9.99
C THR A 107 -10.94 -0.97 -9.38
N CYS A 108 -10.07 -1.52 -10.22
CA CYS A 108 -8.70 -1.89 -9.86
C CYS A 108 -7.76 -1.39 -10.96
N GLU A 109 -6.68 -0.71 -10.56
CA GLU A 109 -5.65 -0.21 -11.47
C GLU A 109 -4.26 -0.48 -10.91
N VAL A 110 -3.30 -0.84 -11.77
CA VAL A 110 -1.89 -0.99 -11.39
C VAL A 110 -1.16 0.32 -11.68
N LEU A 111 -0.98 1.14 -10.65
CA LEU A 111 -0.45 2.50 -10.73
C LEU A 111 1.08 2.56 -10.90
N ALA A 112 1.80 1.64 -10.27
CA ALA A 112 3.24 1.51 -10.42
C ALA A 112 3.65 0.04 -10.33
N TYR A 113 4.63 -0.35 -11.14
CA TYR A 113 5.09 -1.73 -11.17
C TYR A 113 6.52 -1.80 -11.68
N THR A 114 7.43 -2.21 -10.81
CA THR A 114 8.89 -2.17 -11.05
C THR A 114 9.49 -3.55 -11.33
N GLU A 115 8.67 -4.57 -11.52
CA GLU A 115 9.15 -5.93 -11.80
C GLU A 115 9.45 -6.14 -13.30
N SER A 116 10.44 -6.98 -13.61
CA SER A 116 10.90 -7.23 -14.98
C SER A 116 9.97 -8.13 -15.80
N ARG A 117 9.19 -9.00 -15.13
CA ARG A 117 8.23 -9.94 -15.73
C ARG A 117 6.85 -9.73 -15.10
N GLY A 118 5.78 -10.17 -15.75
CA GLY A 118 4.42 -10.10 -15.21
C GLY A 118 3.69 -8.78 -15.45
N ARG A 119 4.17 -7.95 -16.38
CA ARG A 119 3.53 -6.68 -16.75
C ARG A 119 2.11 -6.87 -17.30
N GLU A 120 1.77 -8.07 -17.72
CA GLU A 120 0.48 -8.47 -18.24
C GLU A 120 -0.66 -8.31 -17.22
N ILE A 121 -0.35 -8.28 -15.91
CA ILE A 121 -1.36 -7.98 -14.87
C ILE A 121 -1.97 -6.58 -15.03
N ARG A 122 -1.30 -5.67 -15.75
CA ARG A 122 -1.82 -4.32 -16.04
C ARG A 122 -2.86 -4.32 -17.15
N SER A 123 -3.04 -5.44 -17.85
CA SER A 123 -3.95 -5.49 -18.99
C SER A 123 -5.41 -5.30 -18.52
N PRO A 124 -6.22 -4.53 -19.26
CA PRO A 124 -7.64 -4.36 -18.94
C PRO A 124 -8.39 -5.70 -18.84
N ARG A 125 -8.01 -6.67 -19.68
CA ARG A 125 -8.58 -8.03 -19.66
C ARG A 125 -8.36 -8.71 -18.32
N PHE A 126 -7.15 -8.65 -17.77
CA PHE A 126 -6.84 -9.26 -16.48
C PHE A 126 -7.56 -8.52 -15.34
N LEU A 127 -7.45 -7.20 -15.28
CA LEU A 127 -8.03 -6.38 -14.21
C LEU A 127 -9.55 -6.49 -14.14
N LYS A 128 -10.23 -6.65 -15.27
CA LYS A 128 -11.68 -6.86 -15.34
C LYS A 128 -12.16 -8.10 -14.57
N GLN A 129 -11.31 -9.10 -14.36
CA GLN A 129 -11.65 -10.27 -13.54
C GLN A 129 -11.85 -9.91 -12.07
N LEU A 130 -11.22 -8.82 -11.59
CA LEU A 130 -11.33 -8.34 -10.22
C LEU A 130 -12.59 -7.49 -10.02
N THR A 131 -13.13 -6.87 -11.06
CA THR A 131 -14.34 -6.05 -10.96
C THR A 131 -15.55 -6.88 -10.51
N GLY A 132 -16.28 -6.34 -9.54
CA GLY A 132 -17.44 -6.95 -8.91
C GLY A 132 -17.12 -8.08 -7.93
N THR A 133 -15.84 -8.38 -7.68
CA THR A 133 -15.44 -9.37 -6.68
C THR A 133 -15.67 -8.85 -5.26
N SER A 134 -15.98 -9.76 -4.35
CA SER A 134 -16.13 -9.49 -2.92
C SER A 134 -15.41 -10.57 -2.10
N LEU A 135 -15.44 -10.46 -0.77
CA LEU A 135 -14.93 -11.52 0.09
C LEU A 135 -16.00 -12.55 0.44
N ARG A 136 -15.61 -13.82 0.45
CA ARG A 136 -16.32 -14.94 1.07
C ARG A 136 -15.32 -15.71 1.91
N ASP A 137 -15.57 -15.81 3.22
CA ASP A 137 -14.68 -16.48 4.18
C ASP A 137 -13.21 -16.01 4.12
N GLY A 138 -13.01 -14.70 3.89
CA GLY A 138 -11.68 -14.09 3.79
C GLY A 138 -10.91 -14.38 2.49
N GLN A 139 -11.55 -15.06 1.53
CA GLN A 139 -11.05 -15.27 0.16
C GLN A 139 -11.88 -14.47 -0.84
N LEU A 140 -11.38 -14.30 -2.07
CA LEU A 140 -12.21 -13.75 -3.15
C LEU A 140 -13.37 -14.71 -3.44
N ASP A 141 -14.55 -14.17 -3.72
CA ASP A 141 -15.78 -14.92 -4.00
C ASP A 141 -15.77 -15.69 -5.34
N ARG A 142 -14.73 -15.49 -6.14
CA ARG A 142 -14.50 -16.17 -7.42
C ARG A 142 -13.02 -16.39 -7.69
N GLU A 143 -12.76 -17.26 -8.64
CA GLU A 143 -11.43 -17.49 -9.17
C GLU A 143 -10.97 -16.33 -10.08
N VAL A 144 -9.67 -16.09 -10.09
CA VAL A 144 -8.99 -15.14 -10.98
C VAL A 144 -7.97 -15.95 -11.75
N ASP A 145 -8.14 -16.00 -13.07
CA ASP A 145 -7.27 -16.76 -13.96
C ASP A 145 -5.83 -16.28 -13.82
N GLY A 146 -4.91 -17.24 -13.84
CA GLY A 146 -3.48 -16.95 -13.85
C GLY A 146 -3.02 -16.34 -15.17
N ILE A 147 -1.80 -15.82 -15.14
CA ILE A 147 -1.04 -15.48 -16.34
C ILE A 147 0.21 -16.36 -16.34
N THR A 148 0.41 -17.09 -17.43
CA THR A 148 1.57 -17.97 -17.60
C THR A 148 2.87 -17.20 -17.37
N GLY A 149 3.72 -17.71 -16.46
CA GLY A 149 5.00 -17.07 -16.13
C GLY A 149 4.91 -15.84 -15.21
N ALA A 150 3.72 -15.47 -14.75
CA ALA A 150 3.48 -14.30 -13.88
C ALA A 150 2.71 -14.65 -12.59
N THR A 151 2.81 -15.91 -12.13
CA THR A 151 2.10 -16.41 -10.94
C THR A 151 2.32 -15.55 -9.69
N LEU A 152 3.55 -15.08 -9.46
CA LEU A 152 3.87 -14.24 -8.29
C LEU A 152 3.19 -12.87 -8.36
N SER A 153 3.20 -12.24 -9.53
CA SER A 153 2.57 -10.94 -9.76
C SER A 153 1.03 -11.04 -9.67
N VAL A 154 0.45 -12.13 -10.20
CA VAL A 154 -0.98 -12.46 -10.04
C VAL A 154 -1.35 -12.65 -8.57
N ASN A 155 -0.58 -13.46 -7.83
CA ASN A 155 -0.84 -13.70 -6.40
C ASN A 155 -0.70 -12.43 -5.57
N ALA A 156 0.29 -11.59 -5.86
CA ALA A 156 0.46 -10.31 -5.19
C ALA A 156 -0.76 -9.40 -5.41
N LEU A 157 -1.28 -9.32 -6.65
CA LEU A 157 -2.46 -8.50 -6.93
C LEU A 157 -3.76 -9.08 -6.35
N ARG A 158 -3.91 -10.42 -6.32
CA ARG A 158 -5.01 -11.11 -5.61
C ARG A 158 -4.97 -10.80 -4.11
N ASN A 159 -3.80 -10.84 -3.49
CA ASN A 159 -3.64 -10.51 -2.07
C ASN A 159 -3.92 -9.02 -1.79
N LEU A 160 -3.48 -8.11 -2.66
CA LEU A 160 -3.84 -6.69 -2.56
C LEU A 160 -5.35 -6.46 -2.70
N THR A 161 -6.02 -7.21 -3.57
CA THR A 161 -7.48 -7.15 -3.72
C THR A 161 -8.19 -7.61 -2.44
N ARG A 162 -7.77 -8.73 -1.86
CA ARG A 162 -8.27 -9.23 -0.58
C ARG A 162 -8.03 -8.24 0.55
N LEU A 163 -6.86 -7.60 0.55
CA LEU A 163 -6.51 -6.55 1.49
C LEU A 163 -7.46 -5.35 1.37
N ALA A 164 -7.66 -4.81 0.16
CA ALA A 164 -8.56 -3.68 -0.07
C ALA A 164 -9.98 -3.94 0.45
N LEU A 165 -10.55 -5.11 0.14
CA LEU A 165 -11.89 -5.50 0.62
C LEU A 165 -11.95 -5.68 2.15
N THR A 166 -10.86 -6.17 2.76
CA THR A 166 -10.77 -6.30 4.23
C THR A 166 -10.72 -4.93 4.91
N LEU A 167 -9.95 -4.00 4.34
CA LEU A 167 -9.82 -2.64 4.85
C LEU A 167 -11.12 -1.84 4.66
N ASP A 168 -11.81 -2.00 3.53
CA ASP A 168 -13.14 -1.44 3.29
C ASP A 168 -14.13 -1.83 4.40
N GLY A 169 -14.27 -3.14 4.68
CA GLY A 169 -15.16 -3.61 5.75
C GLY A 169 -14.81 -2.98 7.10
N THR A 170 -13.52 -2.92 7.43
CA THR A 170 -13.08 -2.32 8.70
C THR A 170 -13.36 -0.82 8.75
N ALA A 171 -13.16 -0.09 7.65
CA ALA A 171 -13.45 1.33 7.58
C ALA A 171 -14.96 1.60 7.77
N ARG A 172 -15.83 0.75 7.19
CA ARG A 172 -17.29 0.83 7.33
C ARG A 172 -17.76 0.56 8.75
N ASP A 173 -17.15 -0.39 9.43
CA ASP A 173 -17.50 -0.73 10.82
C ASP A 173 -17.10 0.38 11.81
N LYS A 174 -15.96 1.05 11.59
CA LYS A 174 -15.51 2.16 12.46
C LYS A 174 -16.46 3.36 12.48
N ASP A 175 -17.11 3.64 11.36
CA ASP A 175 -18.08 4.74 11.27
C ASP A 175 -19.39 4.38 11.98
N THR A 176 -19.80 3.11 11.86
CA THR A 176 -20.98 2.61 12.59
C THR A 176 -20.76 2.73 14.11
N ALA A 177 -19.54 2.48 14.58
CA ALA A 177 -19.18 2.63 15.99
C ALA A 177 -19.03 4.09 16.45
N SER A 178 -18.78 5.03 15.54
CA SER A 178 -18.61 6.46 15.85
C SER A 178 -19.89 7.28 15.68
N GLY A 179 -20.92 6.72 15.04
CA GLY A 179 -22.18 7.38 14.68
C GLY A 179 -23.34 7.25 15.69
N THR A 180 -23.10 6.73 16.90
CA THR A 180 -24.08 6.81 18.00
C THR A 180 -23.88 8.13 18.75
N LEU A 181 -24.54 9.19 18.27
CA LEU A 181 -24.80 10.43 19.03
C LEU A 181 -26.27 10.83 18.84
#